data_AF-A0AAV8S5X5-F1
#
_entry.id   AF-A0AAV8S5X5-F1
#
_cell.length_a   1.000
_cell.length_b   1.000
_cell.length_c   1.000
_cell.angle_alpha   90.00
_cell.angle_beta   90.00
_cell.angle_gamma   90.00
#
_symmetry.space_group_name_H-M   'P 1'
#
loop_
_entity.id
_entity.type
_entity.pdbx_description
1 polymer ?
#
loop_
_entity_poly.entity_id
_entity_poly.type
_entity_poly.pdbx_seq_one_letter_code
_entity_poly.pdbx_strand_id
1 'polypeptide(L)'
;MEMGLYCQRHFQSRIRINAPSAQIVGLFMKAYQMRNAGAVIHSHGIESCLATMIDPLAKEFRITHMELIKGIQGHGYYDELVVPIIENAAYEYELTESLAKAIEAYPKTTAVLVRNHGIYVWGDSWISAKTQAECYHYLFDAAIKLHQLGLDWTTPNHGPIQNRKGIPDTYLKTSISTKAGTKDSNNEIEPSSHCILLDIEGTATPISFVSDVLFPYARENVGRHLSATYETAETQDDMKLLRYQVEDDLVKGVEGAVPIPGDDAGKEEVIAALVANVEAMIRADRKITALKQLQGHIWRTGFGKKELESVVFDDVPEALEKWHALGIKVYIYSSGSRLAQRLLFGNTNYGDLRKYLSGFFDTMVGNKKETCSYVEITESLGVDKPSEILFVTDVVQEAAAAKAAGLEVLICVRPGNAPLPENHGFKTITSFSEI
;
A
#
# COMPACT_ATOMS: atom_id res chain seq x y z
N MET A 1 -2.91 0.21 10.07
CA MET A 1 -3.77 1.40 10.13
C MET A 1 -5.20 0.92 9.90
N GLU A 2 -6.03 0.88 10.94
CA GLU A 2 -7.45 0.58 10.80
C GLU A 2 -8.13 1.85 10.26
N MET A 3 -8.62 1.82 9.02
CA MET A 3 -9.36 2.92 8.41
C MET A 3 -10.84 2.57 8.35
N GLY A 4 -11.67 3.33 9.05
CA GLY A 4 -13.13 3.23 8.94
C GLY A 4 -13.63 4.15 7.82
N LEU A 5 -14.19 3.57 6.75
CA LEU A 5 -14.81 4.32 5.64
C LEU A 5 -16.34 4.23 5.74
N TYR A 6 -17.00 5.39 5.73
CA TYR A 6 -18.45 5.50 5.67
C TYR A 6 -18.84 6.22 4.37
N CYS A 7 -19.95 5.85 3.71
CA CYS A 7 -20.43 6.46 2.45
C CYS A 7 -21.96 6.64 2.46
N GLN A 8 -22.48 7.78 1.96
CA GLN A 8 -23.90 8.16 2.04
C GLN A 8 -24.84 7.18 1.31
N ARG A 9 -24.40 6.56 0.20
CA ARG A 9 -25.22 5.58 -0.54
C ARG A 9 -25.43 4.26 0.23
N HIS A 10 -24.61 3.98 1.24
CA HIS A 10 -24.72 2.78 2.08
C HIS A 10 -25.65 2.95 3.29
N PHE A 11 -26.27 4.12 3.49
CA PHE A 11 -27.19 4.31 4.63
C PHE A 11 -28.55 3.62 4.46
N GLN A 12 -28.91 3.17 3.25
CA GLN A 12 -30.18 2.47 3.00
C GLN A 12 -30.06 0.95 2.80
N SER A 13 -28.86 0.38 2.71
CA SER A 13 -28.65 -1.07 2.64
C SER A 13 -27.53 -1.50 3.58
N ARG A 14 -27.94 -2.05 4.71
CA ARG A 14 -27.13 -2.31 5.91
C ARG A 14 -25.89 -3.17 5.65
N ILE A 15 -24.73 -2.55 5.78
CA ILE A 15 -23.46 -3.19 6.14
C ILE A 15 -23.51 -3.51 7.65
N ARG A 16 -23.45 -4.79 8.03
CA ARG A 16 -23.09 -5.23 9.40
C ARG A 16 -21.62 -5.64 9.43
N ILE A 17 -20.73 -4.66 9.33
CA ILE A 17 -19.50 -4.67 10.14
C ILE A 17 -20.01 -4.43 11.56
N ASN A 18 -19.57 -5.23 12.55
CA ASN A 18 -19.93 -5.16 13.97
C ASN A 18 -20.66 -3.85 14.30
N ALA A 19 -21.98 -3.92 14.52
CA ALA A 19 -22.81 -2.73 14.65
C ALA A 19 -22.10 -1.73 15.58
N PRO A 20 -21.63 -0.58 15.05
CA PRO A 20 -21.13 0.47 15.92
C PRO A 20 -22.26 0.79 16.89
N SER A 21 -21.93 1.14 18.14
CA SER A 21 -22.93 1.75 19.00
C SER A 21 -23.62 2.86 18.20
N ALA A 22 -24.94 3.07 18.38
CA ALA A 22 -25.71 4.09 17.66
C ALA A 22 -25.10 5.51 17.75
N GLN A 23 -24.10 5.68 18.61
CA GLN A 23 -23.29 6.86 18.89
C GLN A 23 -22.31 7.21 17.74
N ILE A 24 -21.61 6.23 17.15
CA ILE A 24 -20.63 6.44 16.06
C ILE A 24 -21.34 6.96 14.80
N VAL A 25 -22.52 6.41 14.53
CA VAL A 25 -23.37 6.77 13.37
C VAL A 25 -23.76 8.25 13.40
N GLY A 26 -23.96 8.84 14.59
CA GLY A 26 -24.30 10.26 14.74
C GLY A 26 -23.17 11.22 14.37
N LEU A 27 -21.92 10.81 14.59
CA LEU A 27 -20.74 11.64 14.38
C LEU A 27 -20.43 11.81 12.89
N PHE A 28 -20.40 10.70 12.15
CA PHE A 28 -20.19 10.71 10.70
C PHE A 28 -21.27 11.50 9.97
N MET A 29 -22.53 11.38 10.42
CA MET A 29 -23.68 12.06 9.82
C MET A 29 -23.61 13.59 9.85
N LYS A 30 -22.83 14.19 10.75
CA LYS A 30 -22.66 15.65 10.78
C LYS A 30 -21.89 16.17 9.58
N ALA A 31 -20.80 15.50 9.18
CA ALA A 31 -20.09 15.86 7.95
C ALA A 31 -20.98 15.66 6.71
N TYR A 32 -21.75 14.58 6.64
CA TYR A 32 -22.74 14.38 5.56
C TYR A 32 -23.76 15.53 5.46
N GLN A 33 -24.35 15.92 6.59
CA GLN A 33 -25.39 16.95 6.61
C GLN A 33 -24.85 18.36 6.39
N MET A 34 -23.72 18.71 7.01
CA MET A 34 -23.20 20.08 7.04
C MET A 34 -22.22 20.39 5.92
N ARG A 35 -21.71 19.36 5.22
CA ARG A 35 -20.73 19.50 4.12
C ARG A 35 -21.14 18.82 2.84
N ASN A 36 -22.32 18.18 2.79
CA ASN A 36 -22.77 17.40 1.65
C ASN A 36 -21.71 16.36 1.21
N ALA A 37 -20.98 15.81 2.18
CA ALA A 37 -19.92 14.86 1.92
C ALA A 37 -20.47 13.59 1.26
N GLY A 38 -19.78 13.04 0.27
CA GLY A 38 -20.12 11.72 -0.29
C GLY A 38 -19.52 10.57 0.51
N ALA A 39 -18.40 10.81 1.20
CA ALA A 39 -17.76 9.87 2.11
C ALA A 39 -17.04 10.57 3.26
N VAL A 40 -16.88 9.85 4.37
CA VAL A 40 -16.11 10.28 5.53
C VAL A 40 -15.21 9.14 5.99
N ILE A 41 -13.94 9.43 6.23
CA ILE A 41 -12.93 8.49 6.72
C ILE A 41 -12.54 8.90 8.14
N HIS A 42 -12.49 7.91 9.02
CA HIS A 42 -11.83 8.04 10.31
C HIS A 42 -10.56 7.20 10.33
N SER A 43 -9.47 7.80 10.82
CA SER A 43 -8.17 7.17 10.94
C SER A 43 -7.53 7.49 12.29
N HIS A 44 -6.90 6.47 12.88
CA HIS A 44 -6.12 6.56 14.13
C HIS A 44 -4.61 6.60 13.84
N GLY A 45 -4.21 7.29 12.77
CA GLY A 45 -2.81 7.49 12.42
C GLY A 45 -2.01 8.03 13.60
N ILE A 46 -0.83 7.45 13.85
CA ILE A 46 0.01 7.86 14.99
C ILE A 46 0.50 9.30 14.81
N GLU A 47 0.77 9.69 13.57
CA GLU A 47 1.11 11.05 13.15
C GLU A 47 -0.02 12.05 13.41
N SER A 48 -1.29 11.67 13.18
CA SER A 48 -2.42 12.54 13.55
C SER A 48 -2.49 12.76 15.06
N CYS A 49 -2.20 11.71 15.83
CA CYS A 49 -2.15 11.77 17.28
C CYS A 49 -1.00 12.68 17.76
N LEU A 50 0.23 12.41 17.30
CA LEU A 50 1.43 13.16 17.67
C LEU A 50 1.36 14.63 17.24
N ALA A 51 0.81 14.95 16.07
CA ALA A 51 0.65 16.33 15.62
C ALA A 51 -0.19 17.17 16.60
N THR A 52 -1.18 16.56 17.27
CA THR A 52 -1.98 17.24 18.32
C THR A 52 -1.27 17.35 19.66
N MET A 53 -0.16 16.64 19.86
CA MET A 53 0.62 16.64 21.09
C MET A 53 1.81 17.60 21.07
N ILE A 54 2.28 18.02 19.88
CA ILE A 54 3.42 18.94 19.74
C ILE A 54 3.20 20.24 20.52
N ASP A 55 1.98 20.80 20.42
CA ASP A 55 1.52 21.89 21.29
C ASP A 55 0.19 21.48 21.95
N PRO A 56 0.22 21.05 23.23
CA PRO A 56 -0.98 20.65 23.96
C PRO A 56 -2.04 21.75 24.11
N LEU A 57 -1.66 23.02 23.93
CA LEU A 57 -2.57 24.16 24.04
C LEU A 57 -3.13 24.60 22.69
N ALA A 58 -2.57 24.12 21.57
CA ALA A 58 -3.02 24.48 20.24
C ALA A 58 -4.44 23.98 19.98
N LYS A 59 -5.29 24.86 19.44
CA LYS A 59 -6.64 24.53 18.98
C LYS A 59 -6.70 24.24 17.49
N GLU A 60 -5.58 24.38 16.80
CA GLU A 60 -5.45 24.22 15.37
C GLU A 60 -4.07 23.65 15.05
N PHE A 61 -4.03 22.76 14.08
CA PHE A 61 -2.82 22.41 13.36
C PHE A 61 -2.71 23.32 12.13
N ARG A 62 -1.51 23.85 11.88
CA ARG A 62 -1.22 24.76 10.77
C ARG A 62 0.02 24.29 10.04
N ILE A 63 0.02 24.32 8.71
CA ILE A 63 1.18 24.06 7.87
C ILE A 63 1.05 24.81 6.54
N THR A 64 2.16 25.22 5.93
CA THR A 64 2.14 25.92 4.64
C THR A 64 3.31 25.49 3.76
N HIS A 65 3.29 25.84 2.47
CA HIS A 65 4.42 25.65 1.54
C HIS A 65 4.88 24.18 1.38
N MET A 66 3.94 23.25 1.53
CA MET A 66 4.14 21.82 1.28
C MET A 66 3.34 21.38 0.06
N GLU A 67 3.95 20.62 -0.84
CA GLU A 67 3.36 20.21 -2.13
C GLU A 67 2.01 19.49 -1.98
N LEU A 68 1.89 18.64 -0.96
CA LEU A 68 0.71 17.82 -0.70
C LEU A 68 -0.50 18.62 -0.18
N ILE A 69 -0.33 19.91 0.14
CA ILE A 69 -1.46 20.80 0.44
C ILE A 69 -2.40 20.90 -0.77
N LYS A 70 -1.89 20.82 -2.00
CA LYS A 70 -2.70 20.84 -3.23
C LYS A 70 -3.67 19.65 -3.35
N GLY A 71 -3.39 18.56 -2.64
CA GLY A 71 -4.28 17.41 -2.57
C GLY A 71 -5.49 17.63 -1.65
N ILE A 72 -5.50 18.72 -0.87
CA ILE A 72 -6.62 19.12 -0.03
C ILE A 72 -7.55 20.05 -0.81
N GLN A 73 -8.85 19.71 -0.84
CA GLN A 73 -9.84 20.49 -1.56
C GLN A 73 -9.82 21.96 -1.12
N GLY A 74 -9.77 22.87 -2.10
CA GLY A 74 -9.79 24.31 -1.86
C GLY A 74 -8.45 24.93 -1.46
N HIS A 75 -7.33 24.19 -1.55
CA HIS A 75 -5.99 24.68 -1.22
C HIS A 75 -5.01 24.52 -2.40
N GLY A 76 -4.10 25.48 -2.52
CA GLY A 76 -2.94 25.46 -3.40
C GLY A 76 -1.62 25.42 -2.61
N TYR A 77 -0.51 25.34 -3.33
CA TYR A 77 0.83 25.20 -2.71
C TYR A 77 1.18 26.33 -1.72
N TYR A 78 0.84 27.57 -2.05
CA TYR A 78 1.15 28.74 -1.21
C TYR A 78 0.13 28.99 -0.10
N ASP A 79 -0.95 28.20 -0.04
CA ASP A 79 -1.97 28.37 0.98
C ASP A 79 -1.48 27.84 2.34
N GLU A 80 -2.03 28.40 3.41
CA GLU A 80 -1.90 27.85 4.76
C GLU A 80 -3.05 26.86 4.97
N LEU A 81 -2.70 25.60 5.23
CA LEU A 81 -3.65 24.59 5.65
C LEU A 81 -3.90 24.72 7.14
N VAL A 82 -5.16 24.88 7.53
CA VAL A 82 -5.60 24.97 8.93
C VAL A 82 -6.58 23.83 9.23
N VAL A 83 -6.23 22.99 10.21
CA VAL A 83 -7.06 21.87 10.67
C VAL A 83 -7.43 22.09 12.13
N PRO A 84 -8.73 22.22 12.48
CA PRO A 84 -9.13 22.40 13.87
C PRO A 84 -8.86 21.14 14.70
N ILE A 85 -8.48 21.35 15.96
CA ILE A 85 -8.24 20.30 16.95
C ILE A 85 -9.32 20.41 18.04
N ILE A 86 -10.13 19.36 18.17
CA ILE A 86 -11.07 19.20 19.28
C ILE A 86 -10.49 18.30 20.37
N GLU A 87 -10.89 18.54 21.61
CA GLU A 87 -10.48 17.70 22.74
C GLU A 87 -11.18 16.33 22.64
N ASN A 88 -10.46 15.27 23.01
CA ASN A 88 -11.06 13.94 23.08
C ASN A 88 -12.04 13.85 24.26
N ALA A 89 -13.01 12.95 24.14
CA ALA A 89 -13.99 12.66 25.18
C ALA A 89 -13.95 11.17 25.53
N ALA A 90 -14.47 10.82 26.71
CA ALA A 90 -14.51 9.42 27.16
C ALA A 90 -15.43 8.56 26.28
N TYR A 91 -16.42 9.18 25.64
CA TYR A 91 -17.34 8.54 24.73
C TYR A 91 -17.51 9.37 23.46
N GLU A 92 -17.57 8.70 22.30
CA GLU A 92 -17.57 9.36 21.00
C GLU A 92 -18.83 10.21 20.74
N TYR A 93 -19.98 9.89 21.36
CA TYR A 93 -21.19 10.72 21.20
C TYR A 93 -21.00 12.16 21.71
N GLU A 94 -20.11 12.36 22.70
CA GLU A 94 -19.78 13.66 23.28
C GLU A 94 -18.96 14.54 22.33
N LEU A 95 -18.34 13.94 21.31
CA LEU A 95 -17.59 14.65 20.26
C LEU A 95 -18.51 15.30 19.21
N THR A 96 -19.79 14.92 19.15
CA THR A 96 -20.70 15.36 18.07
C THR A 96 -20.89 16.87 18.03
N GLU A 97 -21.04 17.50 19.20
CA GLU A 97 -21.27 18.95 19.28
C GLU A 97 -19.99 19.74 18.97
N SER A 98 -18.84 19.30 19.50
CA SER A 98 -17.55 19.94 19.25
C SER A 98 -17.12 19.79 17.79
N LEU A 99 -17.35 18.62 17.19
CA LEU A 99 -17.14 18.40 15.75
C LEU A 99 -18.03 19.31 14.91
N ALA A 100 -19.33 19.40 15.22
CA ALA A 100 -20.24 20.28 14.49
C ALA A 100 -19.83 21.77 14.56
N LYS A 101 -19.42 22.23 15.75
CA LYS A 101 -18.89 23.60 15.94
C LYS A 101 -17.59 23.83 15.18
N ALA A 102 -16.69 22.85 15.16
CA ALA A 102 -15.45 22.92 14.37
C ALA A 102 -15.74 22.95 12.87
N ILE A 103 -16.69 22.13 12.40
CA ILE A 103 -17.14 22.21 11.01
C ILE A 103 -17.70 23.60 10.73
N GLU A 104 -18.62 24.14 11.54
CA GLU A 104 -19.19 25.47 11.30
C GLU A 104 -18.14 26.60 11.30
N ALA A 105 -17.22 26.60 12.26
CA ALA A 105 -16.20 27.65 12.41
C ALA A 105 -15.12 27.64 11.30
N TYR A 106 -14.87 26.48 10.68
CA TYR A 106 -13.83 26.30 9.67
C TYR A 106 -14.44 25.89 8.32
N PRO A 107 -15.02 26.83 7.55
CA PRO A 107 -15.73 26.53 6.30
C PRO A 107 -14.86 25.93 5.21
N LYS A 108 -13.56 26.23 5.20
CA LYS A 108 -12.59 25.72 4.21
C LYS A 108 -11.96 24.37 4.59
N THR A 109 -12.18 23.88 5.81
CA THR A 109 -11.56 22.61 6.21
C THR A 109 -12.32 21.41 5.65
N THR A 110 -11.58 20.35 5.37
CA THR A 110 -12.13 19.03 5.03
C THR A 110 -11.80 17.96 6.07
N ALA A 111 -11.25 18.39 7.21
CA ALA A 111 -10.95 17.49 8.31
C ALA A 111 -11.03 18.14 9.69
N VAL A 112 -11.16 17.31 10.72
CA VAL A 112 -11.04 17.71 12.13
C VAL A 112 -10.17 16.69 12.87
N LEU A 113 -9.17 17.18 13.58
CA LEU A 113 -8.33 16.37 14.47
C LEU A 113 -9.00 16.23 15.84
N VAL A 114 -8.93 15.03 16.40
CA VAL A 114 -9.31 14.75 17.79
C VAL A 114 -8.04 14.47 18.57
N ARG A 115 -7.76 15.31 19.58
CA ARG A 115 -6.50 15.26 20.34
C ARG A 115 -6.26 13.85 20.89
N ASN A 116 -5.04 13.35 20.77
CA ASN A 116 -4.65 12.01 21.28
C ASN A 116 -5.48 10.84 20.72
N HIS A 117 -6.17 11.01 19.59
CA HIS A 117 -7.11 10.00 19.08
C HIS A 117 -6.96 9.76 17.58
N GLY A 118 -7.08 10.80 16.76
CA GLY A 118 -7.04 10.61 15.31
C GLY A 118 -7.67 11.77 14.55
N ILE A 119 -8.16 11.47 13.35
CA ILE A 119 -8.71 12.47 12.42
C ILE A 119 -9.99 11.98 11.76
N TYR A 120 -10.89 12.92 11.49
CA TYR A 120 -12.05 12.75 10.63
C TYR A 120 -11.85 13.56 9.36
N VAL A 121 -11.91 12.91 8.19
CA VAL A 121 -11.70 13.53 6.87
C VAL A 121 -12.91 13.26 5.99
N TRP A 122 -13.39 14.24 5.24
CA TRP A 122 -14.53 14.06 4.34
C TRP A 122 -14.27 14.61 2.94
N GLY A 123 -14.96 14.03 1.95
CA GLY A 123 -14.89 14.48 0.56
C GLY A 123 -16.13 14.09 -0.23
N ASP A 124 -16.23 14.58 -1.47
CA ASP A 124 -17.40 14.37 -2.35
C ASP A 124 -17.58 12.90 -2.79
N SER A 125 -16.53 12.09 -2.65
CA SER A 125 -16.55 10.64 -2.88
C SER A 125 -15.56 9.95 -1.96
N TRP A 126 -15.64 8.62 -1.85
CA TRP A 126 -14.66 7.85 -1.08
C TRP A 126 -13.23 8.01 -1.61
N ILE A 127 -13.08 8.21 -2.93
CA ILE A 127 -11.79 8.45 -3.58
C ILE A 127 -11.24 9.80 -3.10
N SER A 128 -12.05 10.86 -3.16
CA SER A 128 -11.67 12.20 -2.68
C SER A 128 -11.36 12.20 -1.17
N ALA A 129 -12.20 11.56 -0.36
CA ALA A 129 -11.97 11.44 1.08
C ALA A 129 -10.65 10.70 1.38
N LYS A 130 -10.35 9.61 0.66
CA LYS A 130 -9.11 8.84 0.81
C LYS A 130 -7.88 9.63 0.38
N THR A 131 -7.91 10.26 -0.79
CA THR A 131 -6.81 11.08 -1.29
C THR A 131 -6.48 12.22 -0.32
N GLN A 132 -7.50 12.92 0.19
CA GLN A 132 -7.29 13.96 1.20
C GLN A 132 -6.74 13.38 2.51
N ALA A 133 -7.23 12.22 2.96
CA ALA A 133 -6.73 11.57 4.17
C ALA A 133 -5.23 11.22 4.04
N GLU A 134 -4.80 10.69 2.90
CA GLU A 134 -3.38 10.42 2.62
C GLU A 134 -2.55 11.71 2.64
N CYS A 135 -3.06 12.80 2.06
CA CYS A 135 -2.39 14.10 2.11
C CYS A 135 -2.28 14.64 3.55
N TYR A 136 -3.35 14.56 4.36
CA TYR A 136 -3.32 14.96 5.77
C TYR A 136 -2.29 14.16 6.56
N HIS A 137 -2.29 12.83 6.42
CA HIS A 137 -1.33 11.96 7.11
C HIS A 137 0.12 12.30 6.74
N TYR A 138 0.41 12.50 5.46
CA TYR A 138 1.73 12.98 5.01
C TYR A 138 2.11 14.32 5.64
N LEU A 139 1.20 15.29 5.65
CA LEU A 139 1.46 16.64 6.17
C LEU A 139 1.69 16.65 7.69
N PHE A 140 1.01 15.78 8.45
CA PHE A 140 1.27 15.61 9.88
C PHE A 140 2.64 14.99 10.14
N ASP A 141 3.01 13.94 9.41
CA ASP A 141 4.33 13.31 9.52
C ASP A 141 5.45 14.29 9.14
N ALA A 142 5.26 15.09 8.08
CA ALA A 142 6.18 16.14 7.70
C ALA A 142 6.35 17.20 8.80
N ALA A 143 5.25 17.66 9.41
CA ALA A 143 5.33 18.61 10.52
C ALA A 143 6.07 18.04 11.74
N ILE A 144 5.83 16.77 12.08
CA ILE A 144 6.54 16.08 13.17
C ILE A 144 8.04 16.01 12.88
N LYS A 145 8.42 15.62 11.66
CA LYS A 145 9.83 15.55 11.25
C LYS A 145 10.50 16.93 11.23
N LEU A 146 9.83 17.95 10.70
CA LEU A 146 10.31 19.34 10.74
C LEU A 146 10.50 19.79 12.19
N HIS A 147 9.56 19.49 13.08
CA HIS A 147 9.68 19.79 14.50
C HIS A 147 10.90 19.11 15.14
N GLN A 148 11.12 17.82 14.87
CA GLN A 148 12.28 17.06 15.36
C GLN A 148 13.62 17.62 14.86
N LEU A 149 13.63 18.18 13.66
CA LEU A 149 14.78 18.88 13.07
C LEU A 149 14.94 20.33 13.58
N GLY A 150 14.04 20.80 14.44
CA GLY A 150 14.05 22.17 14.97
C GLY A 150 13.56 23.22 13.98
N LEU A 151 12.81 22.81 12.94
CA LEU A 151 12.25 23.68 11.90
C LEU A 151 10.75 23.94 12.12
N ASP A 152 10.32 25.15 11.79
CA ASP A 152 8.96 25.66 11.92
C ASP A 152 8.18 25.44 10.62
N TRP A 153 7.34 24.41 10.64
CA TRP A 153 6.46 24.01 9.53
C TRP A 153 5.36 25.04 9.22
N THR A 154 5.16 26.05 10.07
CA THR A 154 4.16 27.12 9.85
C THR A 154 4.71 28.29 9.02
N THR A 155 6.00 28.26 8.66
CA THR A 155 6.65 29.33 7.91
C THR A 155 7.00 28.93 6.47
N PRO A 156 6.93 29.85 5.49
CA PRO A 156 7.27 29.57 4.09
C PRO A 156 8.68 29.04 3.82
N ASN A 157 9.64 29.42 4.67
CA ASN A 157 11.05 29.04 4.52
C ASN A 157 11.44 27.88 5.44
N HIS A 158 10.47 27.30 6.18
CA HIS A 158 10.67 26.29 7.22
C HIS A 158 11.93 26.55 8.07
N GLY A 159 12.02 27.75 8.65
CA GLY A 159 13.17 28.20 9.44
C GLY A 159 13.13 27.69 10.88
N PRO A 160 14.13 27.98 11.73
CA PRO A 160 14.18 27.45 13.10
C PRO A 160 12.96 27.82 13.96
N ILE A 161 12.51 26.90 14.83
CA ILE A 161 11.41 27.15 15.78
C ILE A 161 11.77 28.29 16.73
N GLN A 162 10.94 29.34 16.76
CA GLN A 162 11.12 30.44 17.69
C GLN A 162 10.42 30.12 19.02
N ASN A 163 11.18 29.97 20.11
CA ASN A 163 10.63 29.73 21.44
C ASN A 163 9.66 30.86 21.85
N ARG A 164 8.38 30.52 22.03
CA ARG A 164 7.42 31.39 22.72
C ARG A 164 7.93 31.63 24.15
N LYS A 165 8.11 32.90 24.51
CA LYS A 165 8.57 33.33 25.85
C LYS A 165 7.66 32.77 26.94
N GLY A 166 8.20 31.91 27.80
CA GLY A 166 7.68 31.64 29.14
C GLY A 166 7.80 30.18 29.57
N ILE A 167 8.86 29.86 30.33
CA ILE A 167 9.06 28.80 31.36
C ILE A 167 10.51 28.24 31.25
N PRO A 168 11.22 28.01 32.38
CA PRO A 168 12.69 28.00 32.42
C PRO A 168 13.33 26.73 31.88
N ASP A 169 14.35 26.97 31.08
CA ASP A 169 15.28 26.05 30.45
C ASP A 169 16.18 25.37 31.51
N THR A 170 15.87 24.11 31.83
CA THR A 170 16.83 23.20 32.46
C THR A 170 16.69 21.86 31.77
N TYR A 171 17.83 21.23 31.48
CA TYR A 171 17.99 19.95 30.75
C TYR A 171 18.00 20.02 29.22
N LEU A 172 18.94 20.77 28.63
CA LEU A 172 19.67 20.29 27.44
C LEU A 172 20.91 21.17 27.18
N LYS A 173 21.93 20.97 28.01
CA LYS A 173 23.32 21.29 27.65
C LYS A 173 24.12 20.00 27.61
N THR A 174 24.29 19.46 26.41
CA THR A 174 25.54 18.76 26.08
C THR A 174 25.94 19.17 24.67
N SER A 175 26.91 20.07 24.63
CA SER A 175 27.65 20.51 23.46
C SER A 175 28.37 19.35 22.79
N ILE A 176 28.22 19.19 21.47
CA ILE A 176 29.25 18.58 20.64
C ILE A 176 29.61 19.58 19.54
N SER A 177 30.79 20.15 19.70
CA SER A 177 31.53 20.92 18.72
C SER A 177 32.16 19.95 17.73
N THR A 178 31.93 20.13 16.43
CA THR A 178 32.74 19.50 15.39
C THR A 178 33.69 20.54 14.81
N LYS A 179 34.96 20.44 15.23
CA LYS A 179 36.09 21.07 14.56
C LYS A 179 36.45 20.26 13.31
N ALA A 180 36.76 20.99 12.25
CA ALA A 180 37.35 20.51 11.02
C ALA A 180 38.81 20.01 11.20
N GLY A 181 39.20 19.08 10.32
CA GLY A 181 40.54 18.48 10.17
C GLY A 181 40.58 17.07 10.79
N THR A 182 40.94 15.99 10.11
CA THR A 182 42.05 15.80 9.17
C THR A 182 41.83 14.48 8.40
N LYS A 183 42.43 14.36 7.20
CA LYS A 183 42.51 13.12 6.43
C LYS A 183 43.11 11.99 7.26
N ASP A 184 42.40 10.89 7.40
CA ASP A 184 42.98 9.57 7.65
C ASP A 184 42.48 8.59 6.60
N SER A 185 43.45 8.03 5.89
CA SER A 185 43.31 6.94 4.94
C SER A 185 43.09 5.64 5.71
N ASN A 186 41.84 5.18 5.76
CA ASN A 186 41.51 3.77 5.91
C ASN A 186 40.24 3.54 5.11
N ASN A 187 40.31 2.66 4.11
CA ASN A 187 39.17 2.17 3.36
C ASN A 187 38.21 1.45 4.31
N GLU A 188 37.35 2.21 5.00
CA GLU A 188 36.06 1.70 5.38
C GLU A 188 35.26 1.62 4.09
N ILE A 189 34.99 0.39 3.64
CA ILE A 189 34.08 0.12 2.55
C ILE A 189 32.72 0.61 3.06
N GLU A 190 32.32 1.83 2.69
CA GLU A 190 30.92 2.22 2.77
C GLU A 190 30.14 1.09 2.07
N PRO A 191 29.17 0.44 2.75
CA PRO A 191 28.40 -0.61 2.11
C PRO A 191 27.71 0.04 0.93
N SER A 192 28.13 -0.30 -0.27
CA SER A 192 27.54 0.22 -1.49
C SER A 192 26.05 -0.07 -1.39
N SER A 193 25.19 0.95 -1.34
CA SER A 193 23.72 0.84 -1.22
C SER A 193 23.06 0.24 -2.47
N HIS A 194 23.76 -0.66 -3.16
CA HIS A 194 23.26 -1.33 -4.34
C HIS A 194 22.24 -2.36 -3.91
N CYS A 195 21.05 -2.26 -4.48
CA CYS A 195 20.00 -3.24 -4.31
C CYS A 195 19.52 -3.73 -5.67
N ILE A 196 19.02 -4.96 -5.66
CA ILE A 196 18.53 -5.62 -6.86
C ILE A 196 17.02 -5.76 -6.72
N LEU A 197 16.30 -5.28 -7.72
CA LEU A 197 14.86 -5.46 -7.86
C LEU A 197 14.60 -6.48 -8.97
N LEU A 198 13.93 -7.58 -8.65
CA LEU A 198 13.68 -8.67 -9.60
C LEU A 198 12.19 -8.77 -9.94
N ASP A 199 11.93 -8.95 -11.22
CA ASP A 199 10.67 -9.55 -11.67
C ASP A 199 10.64 -11.06 -11.40
N ILE A 200 9.46 -11.66 -11.50
CA ILE A 200 9.23 -13.11 -11.31
C ILE A 200 9.11 -13.82 -12.65
N GLU A 201 8.02 -13.57 -13.37
CA GLU A 201 7.64 -14.30 -14.58
C GLU A 201 8.62 -13.95 -15.69
N GLY A 202 9.16 -14.96 -16.39
CA GLY A 202 10.14 -14.76 -17.46
C GLY A 202 11.52 -14.28 -16.99
N THR A 203 11.73 -14.11 -15.68
CA THR A 203 12.97 -13.57 -15.09
C THR A 203 13.58 -14.54 -14.09
N ALA A 204 12.88 -14.81 -12.97
CA ALA A 204 13.29 -15.79 -11.95
C ALA A 204 12.59 -17.14 -12.12
N THR A 205 11.39 -17.14 -12.72
CA THR A 205 10.54 -18.32 -12.92
C THR A 205 10.07 -18.36 -14.38
N PRO A 206 9.96 -19.54 -15.02
CA PRO A 206 9.42 -19.64 -16.37
C PRO A 206 8.01 -19.04 -16.48
N ILE A 207 7.73 -18.29 -17.55
CA ILE A 207 6.39 -17.70 -17.79
C ILE A 207 5.30 -18.78 -17.76
N SER A 208 5.58 -19.93 -18.36
CA SER A 208 4.65 -21.07 -18.41
C SER A 208 4.26 -21.59 -17.03
N PHE A 209 5.08 -21.41 -15.99
CA PHE A 209 4.71 -21.90 -14.66
C PHE A 209 3.48 -21.17 -14.11
N VAL A 210 3.36 -19.86 -14.34
CA VAL A 210 2.21 -19.11 -13.85
C VAL A 210 0.96 -19.42 -14.68
N SER A 211 1.08 -19.41 -16.01
CA SER A 211 -0.05 -19.65 -16.93
C SER A 211 -0.54 -21.09 -16.94
N ASP A 212 0.38 -22.06 -16.83
CA ASP A 212 0.10 -23.48 -17.09
C ASP A 212 0.00 -24.29 -15.79
N VAL A 213 0.48 -23.76 -14.66
CA VAL A 213 0.43 -24.46 -13.36
C VAL A 213 -0.38 -23.67 -12.32
N LEU A 214 0.00 -22.44 -11.98
CA LEU A 214 -0.64 -21.72 -10.87
C LEU A 214 -2.10 -21.37 -11.14
N PHE A 215 -2.41 -20.78 -12.30
CA PHE A 215 -3.80 -20.44 -12.63
C PHE A 215 -4.70 -21.66 -12.85
N PRO A 216 -4.27 -22.71 -13.60
CA PRO A 216 -5.03 -23.95 -13.71
C PRO A 216 -5.26 -24.62 -12.36
N TYR A 217 -4.25 -24.66 -11.48
CA TYR A 217 -4.42 -25.20 -10.13
C TYR A 217 -5.47 -24.42 -9.34
N ALA A 218 -5.45 -23.09 -9.36
CA ALA A 218 -6.46 -22.29 -8.67
C ALA A 218 -7.87 -22.59 -9.19
N ARG A 219 -8.02 -22.68 -10.51
CA ARG A 219 -9.29 -23.00 -11.19
C ARG A 219 -9.82 -24.38 -10.80
N GLU A 220 -8.97 -25.40 -10.79
CA GLU A 220 -9.38 -26.79 -10.55
C GLU A 220 -9.61 -27.10 -9.06
N ASN A 221 -9.07 -26.27 -8.16
CA ASN A 221 -9.10 -26.51 -6.72
C ASN A 221 -9.99 -25.54 -5.95
N VAL A 222 -10.56 -24.51 -6.58
CA VAL A 222 -11.45 -23.53 -5.92
C VAL A 222 -12.61 -24.21 -5.19
N GLY A 223 -13.31 -25.15 -5.84
CA GLY A 223 -14.45 -25.85 -5.21
C GLY A 223 -14.04 -26.69 -4.00
N ARG A 224 -12.90 -27.40 -4.10
CA ARG A 224 -12.36 -28.20 -2.99
C ARG A 224 -11.91 -27.33 -1.83
N HIS A 225 -11.23 -26.22 -2.13
CA HIS A 225 -10.77 -25.25 -1.12
C HIS A 225 -11.98 -24.67 -0.38
N LEU A 226 -12.93 -24.05 -1.09
CA LEU A 226 -14.13 -23.46 -0.50
C LEU A 226 -14.92 -24.49 0.33
N SER A 227 -15.05 -25.73 -0.12
CA SER A 227 -15.76 -26.78 0.63
C SER A 227 -15.08 -27.11 1.96
N ALA A 228 -13.74 -27.21 1.94
CA ALA A 228 -12.93 -27.59 3.08
C ALA A 228 -12.77 -26.45 4.11
N THR A 229 -12.71 -25.21 3.66
CA THR A 229 -12.46 -24.04 4.50
C THR A 229 -13.69 -23.17 4.69
N TYR A 230 -14.87 -23.59 4.22
CA TYR A 230 -16.12 -22.81 4.24
C TYR A 230 -16.40 -22.12 5.58
N GLU A 231 -16.27 -22.83 6.70
CA GLU A 231 -16.60 -22.31 8.03
C GLU A 231 -15.51 -21.38 8.62
N THR A 232 -14.38 -21.23 7.93
CA THR A 232 -13.29 -20.37 8.42
C THR A 232 -13.60 -18.91 8.16
N ALA A 233 -13.20 -18.03 9.08
CA ALA A 233 -13.39 -16.59 8.93
C ALA A 233 -12.72 -16.05 7.64
N GLU A 234 -11.53 -16.56 7.31
CA GLU A 234 -10.78 -16.17 6.10
C GLU A 234 -11.58 -16.47 4.82
N THR A 235 -12.10 -17.68 4.67
CA THR A 235 -12.92 -18.04 3.50
C THR A 235 -14.26 -17.31 3.48
N GLN A 236 -14.88 -17.07 4.63
CA GLN A 236 -16.09 -16.26 4.71
C GLN A 236 -15.86 -14.82 4.23
N ASP A 237 -14.71 -14.24 4.53
CA ASP A 237 -14.36 -12.89 4.06
C ASP A 237 -14.04 -12.87 2.56
N ASP A 238 -13.32 -13.88 2.05
CA ASP A 238 -13.11 -14.06 0.60
C ASP A 238 -14.45 -14.14 -0.15
N MET A 239 -15.39 -14.94 0.36
CA MET A 239 -16.71 -15.12 -0.22
C MET A 239 -17.51 -13.82 -0.23
N LYS A 240 -17.45 -13.02 0.85
CA LYS A 240 -18.13 -11.71 0.90
C LYS A 240 -17.58 -10.75 -0.16
N LEU A 241 -16.25 -10.67 -0.31
CA LEU A 241 -15.64 -9.82 -1.31
C LEU A 241 -15.98 -10.27 -2.73
N LEU A 242 -15.99 -11.59 -2.99
CA LEU A 242 -16.42 -12.14 -4.27
C LEU A 242 -17.89 -11.86 -4.55
N ARG A 243 -18.77 -12.01 -3.55
CA ARG A 243 -20.20 -11.64 -3.68
C ARG A 243 -20.37 -10.19 -4.11
N TYR A 244 -19.69 -9.26 -3.45
CA TYR A 244 -19.75 -7.84 -3.82
C TYR A 244 -19.28 -7.59 -5.26
N GLN A 245 -18.18 -8.23 -5.66
CA GLN A 245 -17.68 -8.10 -7.03
C GLN A 245 -18.67 -8.67 -8.05
N VAL A 246 -19.26 -9.83 -7.78
CA VAL A 246 -20.23 -10.46 -8.68
C VAL A 246 -21.51 -9.62 -8.78
N GLU A 247 -21.98 -9.02 -7.68
CA GLU A 247 -23.12 -8.08 -7.71
C GLU A 247 -22.85 -6.87 -8.61
N ASP A 248 -21.67 -6.26 -8.50
CA ASP A 248 -21.24 -5.16 -9.37
C ASP A 248 -21.11 -5.61 -10.84
N ASP A 249 -20.58 -6.81 -11.07
CA ASP A 249 -20.43 -7.41 -12.40
C ASP A 249 -21.79 -7.69 -13.06
N LEU A 250 -22.77 -8.17 -12.29
CA LEU A 250 -24.14 -8.39 -12.76
C LEU A 250 -24.82 -7.08 -13.15
N VAL A 251 -24.64 -6.03 -12.34
CA VAL A 251 -25.16 -4.68 -12.66
C VAL A 251 -24.53 -4.13 -13.93
N LYS A 252 -23.23 -4.40 -14.15
CA LYS A 252 -22.49 -3.99 -15.35
C LYS A 252 -22.72 -4.90 -16.56
N GLY A 253 -23.43 -6.01 -16.40
CA GLY A 253 -23.67 -6.97 -17.48
C GLY A 253 -22.39 -7.69 -17.96
N VAL A 254 -21.44 -7.93 -17.06
CA VAL A 254 -20.19 -8.64 -17.40
C VAL A 254 -20.51 -10.09 -17.77
N GLU A 255 -19.98 -10.53 -18.92
CA GLU A 255 -20.18 -11.89 -19.41
C GLU A 255 -19.62 -12.94 -18.44
N GLY A 256 -20.41 -13.98 -18.16
CA GLY A 256 -20.03 -15.07 -17.25
C GLY A 256 -20.30 -14.81 -15.77
N ALA A 257 -20.82 -13.63 -15.39
CA ALA A 257 -21.28 -13.37 -14.04
C ALA A 257 -22.60 -14.12 -13.75
N VAL A 258 -22.65 -14.85 -12.64
CA VAL A 258 -23.82 -15.65 -12.21
C VAL A 258 -24.23 -15.22 -10.80
N PRO A 259 -25.52 -14.98 -10.49
CA PRO A 259 -25.96 -14.61 -9.15
C PRO A 259 -25.55 -15.65 -8.12
N ILE A 260 -25.00 -15.19 -7.00
CA ILE A 260 -24.64 -16.05 -5.88
C ILE A 260 -25.84 -16.10 -4.91
N PRO A 261 -26.40 -17.28 -4.62
CA PRO A 261 -27.55 -17.44 -3.73
C PRO A 261 -27.32 -16.82 -2.34
N GLY A 262 -28.38 -16.39 -1.65
CA GLY A 262 -28.30 -15.82 -0.29
C GLY A 262 -27.79 -16.81 0.76
N ASP A 263 -27.57 -16.34 1.99
CA ASP A 263 -27.09 -17.17 3.10
C ASP A 263 -28.13 -18.20 3.59
N ASP A 264 -29.37 -18.08 3.12
CA ASP A 264 -30.47 -19.04 3.31
C ASP A 264 -30.40 -20.23 2.35
N ALA A 265 -29.56 -20.16 1.31
CA ALA A 265 -29.32 -21.25 0.37
C ALA A 265 -28.36 -22.30 0.93
N GLY A 266 -28.41 -23.51 0.36
CA GLY A 266 -27.51 -24.60 0.75
C GLY A 266 -26.05 -24.26 0.47
N LYS A 267 -25.14 -24.70 1.37
CA LYS A 267 -23.69 -24.52 1.23
C LYS A 267 -23.18 -24.91 -0.16
N GLU A 268 -23.63 -26.05 -0.68
CA GLU A 268 -23.22 -26.58 -1.97
C GLU A 268 -23.64 -25.68 -3.14
N GLU A 269 -24.80 -25.04 -3.06
CA GLU A 269 -25.31 -24.13 -4.10
C GLU A 269 -24.50 -22.83 -4.14
N VAL A 270 -24.18 -22.28 -2.97
CA VAL A 270 -23.32 -21.09 -2.83
C VAL A 270 -21.93 -21.36 -3.40
N ILE A 271 -21.33 -22.49 -3.05
CA ILE A 271 -20.01 -22.88 -3.57
C ILE A 271 -20.06 -23.05 -5.09
N ALA A 272 -21.06 -23.73 -5.62
CA ALA A 272 -21.19 -23.93 -7.08
C ALA A 272 -21.27 -22.60 -7.84
N ALA A 273 -22.05 -21.63 -7.34
CA ALA A 273 -22.14 -20.31 -7.94
C ALA A 273 -20.80 -19.54 -7.86
N LEU A 274 -20.10 -19.61 -6.73
CA LEU A 274 -18.78 -18.99 -6.57
C LEU A 274 -17.74 -19.59 -7.52
N VAL A 275 -17.72 -20.92 -7.64
CA VAL A 275 -16.83 -21.64 -8.56
C VAL A 275 -17.06 -21.16 -9.99
N ALA A 276 -18.31 -21.11 -10.46
CA ALA A 276 -18.64 -20.67 -11.80
C ALA A 276 -18.15 -19.22 -12.09
N ASN A 277 -18.36 -18.31 -11.13
CA ASN A 277 -17.87 -16.93 -11.25
C ASN A 277 -16.34 -16.85 -11.28
N VAL A 278 -15.66 -17.56 -10.37
CA VAL A 278 -14.19 -17.57 -10.31
C VAL A 278 -13.59 -18.15 -11.60
N GLU A 279 -14.15 -19.25 -12.12
CA GLU A 279 -13.73 -19.84 -13.39
C GLU A 279 -13.93 -18.88 -14.57
N ALA A 280 -15.04 -18.15 -14.61
CA ALA A 280 -15.28 -17.12 -15.61
C ALA A 280 -14.27 -15.97 -15.50
N MET A 281 -14.00 -15.48 -14.29
CA MET A 281 -13.03 -14.41 -14.05
C MET A 281 -11.61 -14.80 -14.44
N ILE A 282 -11.18 -16.04 -14.12
CA ILE A 282 -9.86 -16.57 -14.51
C ILE A 282 -9.76 -16.69 -16.02
N ARG A 283 -10.77 -17.26 -16.68
CA ARG A 283 -10.80 -17.44 -18.14
C ARG A 283 -10.76 -16.11 -18.89
N ALA A 284 -11.31 -15.05 -18.32
CA ALA A 284 -11.28 -13.70 -18.86
C ALA A 284 -10.06 -12.87 -18.43
N ASP A 285 -9.06 -13.49 -17.76
CA ASP A 285 -7.85 -12.83 -17.22
C ASP A 285 -8.17 -11.54 -16.43
N ARG A 286 -9.24 -11.59 -15.62
CA ARG A 286 -9.71 -10.39 -14.91
C ARG A 286 -8.84 -10.12 -13.68
N LYS A 287 -8.23 -8.94 -13.63
CA LYS A 287 -7.34 -8.50 -12.54
C LYS A 287 -8.13 -7.89 -11.38
N ILE A 288 -8.86 -8.73 -10.64
CA ILE A 288 -9.74 -8.32 -9.55
C ILE A 288 -9.09 -8.60 -8.19
N THR A 289 -9.19 -7.65 -7.25
CA THR A 289 -8.69 -7.81 -5.88
C THR A 289 -9.28 -9.04 -5.16
N ALA A 290 -10.61 -9.22 -5.21
CA ALA A 290 -11.29 -10.36 -4.58
C ALA A 290 -10.79 -11.71 -5.13
N LEU A 291 -10.58 -11.80 -6.45
CA LEU A 291 -10.04 -13.01 -7.08
C LEU A 291 -8.59 -13.27 -6.61
N LYS A 292 -7.73 -12.25 -6.63
CA LYS A 292 -6.32 -12.38 -6.22
C LYS A 292 -6.18 -12.84 -4.77
N GLN A 293 -7.07 -12.40 -3.89
CA GLN A 293 -7.07 -12.80 -2.49
C GLN A 293 -7.38 -14.31 -2.36
N LEU A 294 -8.50 -14.75 -2.94
CA LEU A 294 -8.88 -16.17 -2.92
C LEU A 294 -7.83 -17.06 -3.57
N GLN A 295 -7.27 -16.65 -4.72
CA GLN A 295 -6.18 -17.38 -5.38
C GLN A 295 -4.97 -17.56 -4.44
N GLY A 296 -4.60 -16.53 -3.69
CA GLY A 296 -3.55 -16.61 -2.67
C GLY A 296 -3.81 -17.67 -1.60
N HIS A 297 -5.06 -17.80 -1.14
CA HIS A 297 -5.45 -18.80 -0.13
C HIS A 297 -5.51 -20.23 -0.70
N ILE A 298 -5.96 -20.38 -1.94
CA ILE A 298 -5.93 -21.65 -2.66
C ILE A 298 -4.49 -22.12 -2.84
N TRP A 299 -3.60 -21.24 -3.33
CA TRP A 299 -2.18 -21.57 -3.48
C TRP A 299 -1.51 -21.89 -2.14
N ARG A 300 -1.84 -21.16 -1.07
CA ARG A 300 -1.35 -21.48 0.29
C ARG A 300 -1.70 -22.91 0.69
N THR A 301 -2.92 -23.35 0.37
CA THR A 301 -3.36 -24.73 0.62
C THR A 301 -2.57 -25.73 -0.24
N GLY A 302 -2.39 -25.44 -1.53
CA GLY A 302 -1.66 -26.32 -2.45
C GLY A 302 -0.19 -26.50 -2.08
N PHE A 303 0.51 -25.41 -1.77
CA PHE A 303 1.88 -25.47 -1.26
C PHE A 303 1.97 -26.17 0.10
N GLY A 304 1.05 -25.87 1.02
CA GLY A 304 1.02 -26.52 2.33
C GLY A 304 0.80 -28.04 2.26
N LYS A 305 0.04 -28.51 1.27
CA LYS A 305 -0.17 -29.94 1.00
C LYS A 305 0.90 -30.59 0.11
N LYS A 306 1.87 -29.81 -0.37
CA LYS A 306 2.87 -30.24 -1.38
C LYS A 306 2.25 -30.74 -2.69
N GLU A 307 1.05 -30.25 -3.01
CA GLU A 307 0.43 -30.45 -4.33
C GLU A 307 0.99 -29.47 -5.37
N LEU A 308 1.57 -28.36 -4.90
CA LEU A 308 2.31 -27.39 -5.70
C LEU A 308 3.77 -27.31 -5.23
N GLU A 309 4.66 -27.16 -6.20
CA GLU A 309 6.06 -26.81 -6.00
C GLU A 309 6.42 -25.71 -7.02
N SER A 310 7.09 -24.66 -6.57
CA SER A 310 7.46 -23.54 -7.43
C SER A 310 8.74 -23.83 -8.18
N VAL A 311 8.75 -23.50 -9.47
CA VAL A 311 9.96 -23.65 -10.30
C VAL A 311 10.65 -22.30 -10.42
N VAL A 312 11.93 -22.26 -10.05
CA VAL A 312 12.84 -21.15 -10.39
C VAL A 312 13.95 -21.68 -11.31
N PHE A 313 14.55 -20.80 -12.13
CA PHE A 313 15.69 -21.18 -12.96
C PHE A 313 16.90 -21.58 -12.11
N ASP A 314 17.71 -22.51 -12.60
CA ASP A 314 18.82 -23.14 -11.87
C ASP A 314 19.87 -22.15 -11.33
N ASP A 315 20.04 -21.01 -12.00
CA ASP A 315 20.99 -19.96 -11.62
C ASP A 315 20.46 -18.98 -10.56
N VAL A 316 19.16 -18.99 -10.29
CA VAL A 316 18.52 -18.05 -9.34
C VAL A 316 18.99 -18.29 -7.90
N PRO A 317 19.00 -19.51 -7.35
CA PRO A 317 19.43 -19.74 -5.97
C PRO A 317 20.88 -19.35 -5.73
N GLU A 318 21.78 -19.69 -6.66
CA GLU A 318 23.22 -19.39 -6.56
C GLU A 318 23.47 -17.88 -6.59
N ALA A 319 22.78 -17.16 -7.50
CA ALA A 319 22.88 -15.71 -7.58
C ALA A 319 22.34 -15.01 -6.31
N LEU A 320 21.17 -15.43 -5.81
CA LEU A 320 20.58 -14.89 -4.59
C LEU A 320 21.50 -15.09 -3.38
N GLU A 321 22.10 -16.28 -3.25
CA GLU A 321 23.04 -16.58 -2.18
C GLU A 321 24.30 -15.72 -2.28
N LYS A 322 24.87 -15.59 -3.48
CA LYS A 322 26.04 -14.74 -3.74
C LYS A 322 25.76 -13.27 -3.39
N TRP A 323 24.64 -12.72 -3.85
CA TRP A 323 24.27 -11.32 -3.57
C TRP A 323 24.04 -11.10 -2.07
N HIS A 324 23.39 -12.05 -1.40
CA HIS A 324 23.20 -12.00 0.04
C HIS A 324 24.54 -12.02 0.81
N ALA A 325 25.48 -12.89 0.41
CA ALA A 325 26.81 -12.96 1.00
C ALA A 325 27.63 -11.67 0.80
N LEU A 326 27.38 -10.93 -0.29
CA LEU A 326 27.96 -9.62 -0.57
C LEU A 326 27.24 -8.46 0.14
N GLY A 327 26.17 -8.73 0.90
CA GLY A 327 25.37 -7.70 1.57
C GLY A 327 24.43 -6.92 0.65
N ILE A 328 24.24 -7.36 -0.59
CA ILE A 328 23.33 -6.74 -1.56
C ILE A 328 21.90 -7.12 -1.18
N LYS A 329 21.03 -6.12 -1.04
CA LYS A 329 19.61 -6.35 -0.73
C LYS A 329 18.85 -6.69 -1.99
N VAL A 330 18.08 -7.77 -1.95
CA VAL A 330 17.26 -8.22 -3.10
C VAL A 330 15.78 -8.06 -2.78
N TYR A 331 15.03 -7.45 -3.69
CA TYR A 331 13.60 -7.22 -3.59
C TYR A 331 12.90 -7.80 -4.80
N ILE A 332 11.63 -8.17 -4.65
CA ILE A 332 10.79 -8.65 -5.74
C ILE A 332 9.75 -7.60 -6.10
N TYR A 333 9.48 -7.40 -7.39
CA TYR A 333 8.34 -6.61 -7.87
C TYR A 333 7.58 -7.37 -8.96
N SER A 334 6.35 -7.79 -8.66
CA SER A 334 5.52 -8.58 -9.56
C SER A 334 4.05 -8.16 -9.51
N SER A 335 3.29 -8.53 -10.54
CA SER A 335 1.85 -8.26 -10.59
C SER A 335 1.01 -9.14 -9.64
N GLY A 336 1.59 -10.26 -9.21
CA GLY A 336 1.03 -11.14 -8.18
C GLY A 336 1.09 -10.50 -6.79
N SER A 337 0.14 -10.85 -5.91
CA SER A 337 0.09 -10.29 -4.56
C SER A 337 1.33 -10.66 -3.75
N ARG A 338 1.74 -9.82 -2.80
CA ARG A 338 2.89 -10.13 -1.91
C ARG A 338 2.77 -11.49 -1.21
N LEU A 339 1.54 -11.91 -0.88
CA LEU A 339 1.27 -13.25 -0.34
C LEU A 339 1.68 -14.35 -1.34
N ALA A 340 1.26 -14.24 -2.60
CA ALA A 340 1.60 -15.20 -3.65
C ALA A 340 3.11 -15.25 -3.90
N GLN A 341 3.78 -14.09 -3.92
CA GLN A 341 5.24 -14.02 -4.07
C GLN A 341 5.96 -14.73 -2.91
N ARG A 342 5.52 -14.50 -1.66
CA ARG A 342 6.06 -15.19 -0.48
C ARG A 342 5.81 -16.70 -0.51
N LEU A 343 4.69 -17.15 -1.07
CA LEU A 343 4.42 -18.58 -1.23
C LEU A 343 5.32 -19.19 -2.29
N LEU A 344 5.52 -18.49 -3.42
CA LEU A 344 6.37 -18.94 -4.52
C LEU A 344 7.81 -19.16 -4.05
N PHE A 345 8.46 -18.11 -3.53
CA PHE A 345 9.86 -18.21 -3.07
C PHE A 345 10.03 -19.04 -1.80
N GLY A 346 8.96 -19.31 -1.05
CA GLY A 346 8.99 -20.15 0.14
C GLY A 346 8.93 -21.65 -0.14
N ASN A 347 8.49 -22.05 -1.34
CA ASN A 347 8.21 -23.45 -1.70
C ASN A 347 8.79 -23.77 -3.08
N THR A 348 10.06 -23.40 -3.31
CA THR A 348 10.73 -23.67 -4.60
C THR A 348 11.28 -25.09 -4.69
N ASN A 349 11.61 -25.54 -5.90
CA ASN A 349 12.37 -26.76 -6.18
C ASN A 349 13.79 -26.77 -5.55
N TYR A 350 14.23 -25.65 -4.97
CA TYR A 350 15.47 -25.52 -4.19
C TYR A 350 15.22 -25.24 -2.70
N GLY A 351 13.99 -25.41 -2.23
CA GLY A 351 13.57 -25.11 -0.87
C GLY A 351 13.14 -23.65 -0.67
N ASP A 352 13.28 -23.14 0.56
CA ASP A 352 12.88 -21.78 0.91
C ASP A 352 14.00 -20.78 0.60
N LEU A 353 13.78 -19.93 -0.41
CA LEU A 353 14.73 -18.90 -0.86
C LEU A 353 14.47 -17.53 -0.20
N ARG A 354 13.41 -17.38 0.61
CA ARG A 354 13.05 -16.08 1.20
C ARG A 354 14.12 -15.52 2.14
N LYS A 355 14.97 -16.38 2.69
CA LYS A 355 16.13 -15.97 3.50
C LYS A 355 17.08 -15.01 2.77
N TYR A 356 17.11 -15.05 1.44
CA TYR A 356 17.94 -14.16 0.62
C TYR A 356 17.20 -12.89 0.16
N LEU A 357 15.89 -12.79 0.42
CA LEU A 357 15.05 -11.68 -0.02
C LEU A 357 14.79 -10.69 1.11
N SER A 358 14.86 -9.40 0.81
CA SER A 358 14.67 -8.28 1.74
C SER A 358 13.24 -7.71 1.73
N GLY A 359 12.45 -7.97 0.68
CA GLY A 359 11.07 -7.50 0.61
C GLY A 359 10.37 -7.81 -0.72
N PHE A 360 9.07 -7.49 -0.75
CA PHE A 360 8.17 -7.75 -1.87
C PHE A 360 7.31 -6.52 -2.18
N PHE A 361 7.26 -6.13 -3.44
CA PHE A 361 6.38 -5.11 -3.99
C PHE A 361 5.38 -5.76 -4.95
N ASP A 362 4.16 -5.24 -4.97
CA ASP A 362 3.11 -5.64 -5.88
C ASP A 362 2.40 -4.41 -6.46
N THR A 363 1.33 -4.61 -7.20
CA THR A 363 0.61 -3.50 -7.86
C THR A 363 -0.02 -2.49 -6.90
N MET A 364 0.07 -2.69 -5.58
CA MET A 364 -0.32 -1.65 -4.61
C MET A 364 0.62 -0.44 -4.67
N VAL A 365 1.88 -0.62 -5.10
CA VAL A 365 2.85 0.48 -5.30
C VAL A 365 2.60 1.24 -6.62
N GLY A 366 1.81 0.65 -7.52
CA GLY A 366 1.56 1.16 -8.86
C GLY A 366 1.73 0.09 -9.94
N ASN A 367 1.38 0.43 -11.18
CA ASN A 367 1.52 -0.47 -12.32
C ASN A 367 3.00 -0.58 -12.76
N LYS A 368 3.46 -1.79 -13.09
CA LYS A 368 4.86 -2.05 -13.51
C LYS A 368 5.27 -1.30 -14.78
N LYS A 369 4.33 -0.80 -15.57
CA LYS A 369 4.61 -0.02 -16.79
C LYS A 369 4.62 1.50 -16.57
N GLU A 370 4.42 1.94 -15.33
CA GLU A 370 4.35 3.34 -14.97
C GLU A 370 5.60 3.76 -14.21
N THR A 371 6.20 4.88 -14.62
CA THR A 371 7.42 5.43 -14.01
C THR A 371 7.23 5.77 -12.54
N CYS A 372 6.04 6.24 -12.13
CA CYS A 372 5.74 6.59 -10.74
C CYS A 372 5.88 5.41 -9.78
N SER A 373 5.59 4.18 -10.21
CA SER A 373 5.76 2.99 -9.39
C SER A 373 7.20 2.78 -8.96
N TYR A 374 8.15 3.06 -9.85
CA TYR A 374 9.58 2.91 -9.56
C TYR A 374 10.13 4.07 -8.72
N VAL A 375 9.55 5.27 -8.84
CA VAL A 375 9.84 6.39 -7.93
C VAL A 375 9.41 6.02 -6.51
N GLU A 376 8.18 5.52 -6.34
CA GLU A 376 7.65 5.08 -5.04
C GLU A 376 8.47 3.91 -4.46
N ILE A 377 8.91 2.95 -5.28
CA ILE A 377 9.82 1.88 -4.85
C ILE A 377 11.15 2.47 -4.37
N THR A 378 11.73 3.42 -5.10
CA THR A 378 12.99 4.07 -4.73
C THR A 378 12.88 4.75 -3.37
N GLU A 379 11.81 5.52 -3.16
CA GLU A 379 11.53 6.20 -1.90
C GLU A 379 11.27 5.20 -0.75
N SER A 380 10.50 4.14 -1.02
CA SER A 380 10.23 3.06 -0.06
C SER A 380 11.49 2.31 0.38
N LEU A 381 12.47 2.17 -0.52
CA LEU A 381 13.75 1.54 -0.23
C LEU A 381 14.71 2.48 0.52
N GLY A 382 14.45 3.79 0.49
CA GLY A 382 15.27 4.80 1.15
C GLY A 382 16.66 4.93 0.53
N VAL A 383 16.79 4.72 -0.78
CA VAL A 383 18.05 4.93 -1.51
C VAL A 383 18.15 6.39 -1.96
N ASP A 384 19.36 6.96 -1.91
CA ASP A 384 19.58 8.37 -2.26
C ASP A 384 19.55 8.60 -3.78
N LYS A 385 19.95 7.59 -4.55
CA LYS A 385 19.99 7.66 -6.02
C LYS A 385 19.25 6.47 -6.62
N PRO A 386 18.27 6.69 -7.53
CA PRO A 386 17.59 5.60 -8.22
C PRO A 386 18.54 4.65 -8.96
N SER A 387 19.69 5.16 -9.43
CA SER A 387 20.72 4.38 -10.11
C SER A 387 21.42 3.32 -9.24
N GLU A 388 21.22 3.35 -7.92
CA GLU A 388 21.70 2.32 -6.99
C GLU A 388 20.81 1.07 -7.02
N ILE A 389 19.63 1.16 -7.64
CA ILE A 389 18.72 0.04 -7.86
C ILE A 389 18.97 -0.53 -9.25
N LEU A 390 19.34 -1.81 -9.30
CA LEU A 390 19.35 -2.59 -10.52
C LEU A 390 18.02 -3.35 -10.66
N PHE A 391 17.20 -2.98 -11.64
CA PHE A 391 15.98 -3.70 -11.99
C PHE A 391 16.23 -4.72 -13.11
N VAL A 392 15.77 -5.96 -12.89
CA VAL A 392 15.86 -7.06 -13.87
C VAL A 392 14.45 -7.53 -14.21
N THR A 393 14.09 -7.49 -15.50
CA THR A 393 12.78 -7.91 -16.03
C THR A 393 12.93 -8.45 -17.45
N ASP A 394 12.02 -9.28 -17.94
CA ASP A 394 11.93 -9.68 -19.34
C ASP A 394 11.11 -8.69 -20.18
N VAL A 395 10.35 -7.78 -19.56
CA VAL A 395 9.39 -6.91 -20.24
C VAL A 395 10.00 -5.55 -20.56
N VAL A 396 10.12 -5.23 -21.85
CA VAL A 396 10.72 -3.96 -22.33
C VAL A 396 9.98 -2.72 -21.83
N GLN A 397 8.64 -2.76 -21.72
CA GLN A 397 7.87 -1.61 -21.23
C GLN A 397 8.13 -1.33 -19.75
N GLU A 398 8.35 -2.37 -18.94
CA GLU A 398 8.73 -2.21 -17.53
C GLU A 398 10.15 -1.67 -17.40
N ALA A 399 11.07 -2.18 -18.22
CA ALA A 399 12.44 -1.67 -18.31
C ALA A 399 12.48 -0.19 -18.70
N ALA A 400 11.66 0.24 -19.67
CA ALA A 400 11.55 1.64 -20.06
C ALA A 400 11.01 2.52 -18.93
N ALA A 401 9.99 2.06 -18.21
CA ALA A 401 9.41 2.77 -17.08
C ALA A 401 10.42 2.93 -15.92
N ALA A 402 11.15 1.87 -15.59
CA ALA A 402 12.21 1.89 -14.58
C ALA A 402 13.38 2.80 -14.98
N LYS A 403 13.81 2.75 -16.25
CA LYS A 403 14.89 3.60 -16.75
C LYS A 403 14.50 5.08 -16.72
N ALA A 404 13.24 5.39 -17.03
CA ALA A 404 12.70 6.75 -16.94
C ALA A 404 12.67 7.27 -15.48
N ALA A 405 12.56 6.39 -14.49
CA ALA A 405 12.67 6.73 -13.07
C ALA A 405 14.14 6.84 -12.58
N GLY A 406 15.11 6.54 -13.44
CA GLY A 406 16.54 6.67 -13.15
C GLY A 406 17.23 5.39 -12.67
N LEU A 407 16.54 4.25 -12.67
CA LEU A 407 17.11 2.96 -12.25
C LEU A 407 18.12 2.44 -13.29
N GLU A 408 19.05 1.60 -12.84
CA GLU A 408 19.80 0.73 -13.73
C GLU A 408 18.93 -0.47 -14.12
N VAL A 409 19.01 -0.91 -15.37
CA VAL A 409 18.07 -1.89 -15.92
C VAL A 409 18.78 -2.91 -16.80
N LEU A 410 18.46 -4.18 -16.57
CA LEU A 410 18.84 -5.31 -17.43
C LEU A 410 17.59 -6.04 -17.90
N ILE A 411 17.57 -6.41 -19.18
CA ILE A 411 16.56 -7.30 -19.73
C ILE A 411 17.01 -8.75 -19.56
N CYS A 412 16.19 -9.57 -18.90
CA CYS A 412 16.44 -11.01 -18.77
C CYS A 412 15.79 -11.78 -19.94
N VAL A 413 16.60 -12.56 -20.65
CA VAL A 413 16.15 -13.40 -21.77
C VAL A 413 16.16 -14.84 -21.31
N ARG A 414 14.97 -15.40 -21.09
CA ARG A 414 14.77 -16.78 -20.67
C ARG A 414 14.05 -17.60 -21.75
N PRO A 415 14.20 -18.94 -21.74
CA PRO A 415 13.42 -19.81 -22.63
C PRO A 415 11.91 -19.61 -22.43
N GLY A 416 11.20 -19.35 -23.52
CA GLY A 416 9.75 -19.12 -23.52
C GLY A 416 9.33 -17.64 -23.48
N ASN A 417 10.27 -16.70 -23.28
CA ASN A 417 9.97 -15.27 -23.33
C ASN A 417 9.61 -14.84 -24.75
N ALA A 418 8.78 -13.79 -24.86
CA ALA A 418 8.46 -13.18 -26.14
C ALA A 418 9.73 -12.62 -26.81
N PRO A 419 9.82 -12.65 -28.15
CA PRO A 419 10.96 -12.06 -28.86
C PRO A 419 11.05 -10.56 -28.58
N LEU A 420 12.26 -10.08 -28.29
CA LEU A 420 12.51 -8.67 -28.06
C LEU A 420 12.43 -7.89 -29.37
N PRO A 421 11.91 -6.65 -29.37
CA PRO A 421 11.96 -5.76 -30.53
C PRO A 421 13.40 -5.47 -30.95
N GLU A 422 13.64 -5.32 -32.27
CA GLU A 422 14.94 -4.85 -32.77
C GLU A 422 15.27 -3.47 -32.18
N ASN A 423 16.53 -3.27 -31.77
CA ASN A 423 17.04 -2.00 -31.21
C ASN A 423 16.31 -1.50 -29.94
N HIS A 424 15.90 -2.40 -29.05
CA HIS A 424 15.27 -2.03 -27.77
C HIS A 424 16.17 -1.19 -26.83
N GLY A 425 17.49 -1.12 -27.06
CA GLY A 425 18.38 -0.17 -26.39
C GLY A 425 18.80 -0.52 -24.95
N PHE A 426 18.46 -1.71 -24.46
CA PHE A 426 18.83 -2.20 -23.13
C PHE A 426 19.91 -3.27 -23.21
N LYS A 427 20.72 -3.41 -22.15
CA LYS A 427 21.60 -4.58 -22.00
C LYS A 427 20.76 -5.81 -21.66
N THR A 428 21.14 -6.95 -22.23
CA THR A 428 20.47 -8.23 -22.01
C THR A 428 21.36 -9.20 -21.25
N ILE A 429 20.77 -10.00 -20.38
CA ILE A 429 21.42 -11.16 -19.73
C ILE A 429 20.57 -12.40 -19.99
N THR A 430 21.20 -13.57 -20.00
CA THR A 430 20.55 -14.88 -20.10
C THR A 430 20.59 -15.66 -18.79
N SER A 431 21.47 -15.25 -17.88
CA SER A 431 21.60 -15.78 -16.51
C SER A 431 21.93 -14.67 -15.52
N PHE A 432 21.47 -14.82 -14.28
CA PHE A 432 21.83 -13.97 -13.15
C PHE A 432 23.31 -14.07 -12.76
N SER A 433 24.02 -15.11 -13.21
CA SER A 433 25.49 -15.21 -13.04
C SER A 433 26.27 -14.11 -13.76
N GLU A 434 25.64 -13.42 -14.73
CA GLU A 434 26.21 -12.28 -15.47
C GLU A 434 26.16 -10.95 -14.68
N ILE A 435 25.54 -10.95 -13.49
CA ILE A 435 25.48 -9.84 -12.53
C ILE A 435 26.46 -10.12 -11.38
#